data_AF-A0A3B8I4E6-F1
#
_entry.id   AF-A0A3B8I4E6-F1
#
_cell.length_a   1.000
_cell.length_b   1.000
_cell.length_c   1.000
_cell.angle_alpha   90.00
_cell.angle_beta   90.00
_cell.angle_gamma   90.00
#
_symmetry.space_group_name_H-M   'P 1'
#
loop_
_entity.id
_entity.type
_entity.pdbx_description
1 polymer ?
#
loop_
_entity_poly.entity_id
_entity_poly.type
_entity_poly.pdbx_seq_one_letter_code
_entity_poly.pdbx_strand_id
1 'polypeptide(L)'
;MNTRHLITLPVLFLLFFPRSAQAQLLQEDLFGKWLIASSERKDGSTLIDYPPEEGTLPERWYIDRREICTLKTKAGKFGCTEYEFFGAGRRIKLETDLEYDVDYLHGDTLVVSQIDTSLPDEYLNRFLLVRNGIWQPDMPPVWEDEIAYFEHYGPSLKSIRLQNVLSKLKDSGWAEYKVVLDFAADTMSVTLLRHNFGNPKSEKILTRFLQKTFKDWSFQGEVEYPRVSQYLTVQLNPGGRMPINIWLKNWEQIRDGRQRDQDIRRARIYFQQGLVQLNRDQLDSALTLFTEAYVLDSVMINAVYNRAVVYVRQGNMDKACEDWQHLAQRGQVPARDRWREDCR
;
A
#
# COMPACT_ATOMS: atom_id res chain seq x y z
N MET A 1 -12.24 -11.69 -34.70
CA MET A 1 -13.40 -11.66 -33.80
C MET A 1 -13.07 -12.54 -32.62
N ASN A 2 -12.70 -11.95 -31.48
CA ASN A 2 -12.54 -12.69 -30.23
C ASN A 2 -13.12 -11.83 -29.11
N THR A 3 -14.07 -12.44 -28.43
CA THR A 3 -15.03 -11.89 -27.49
C THR A 3 -14.34 -11.41 -26.22
N ARG A 4 -14.44 -10.10 -25.93
CA ARG A 4 -14.19 -9.56 -24.60
C ARG A 4 -15.28 -10.12 -23.68
N HIS A 5 -14.91 -11.05 -22.80
CA HIS A 5 -15.73 -11.37 -21.65
C HIS A 5 -15.70 -10.19 -20.68
N LEU A 6 -16.68 -9.28 -20.80
CA LEU A 6 -17.03 -8.39 -19.70
C LEU A 6 -17.62 -9.28 -18.60
N ILE A 7 -16.81 -9.57 -17.59
CA ILE A 7 -17.34 -10.08 -16.32
C ILE A 7 -17.88 -8.86 -15.58
N THR A 8 -19.19 -8.62 -15.73
CA THR A 8 -19.92 -7.70 -14.86
C THR A 8 -19.96 -8.29 -13.47
N LEU A 9 -19.13 -7.75 -12.55
CA LEU A 9 -19.31 -7.95 -11.12
C LEU A 9 -20.72 -7.46 -10.76
N PRO A 10 -21.61 -8.30 -10.20
CA PRO A 10 -22.88 -7.80 -9.73
C PRO A 10 -22.59 -6.85 -8.56
N VAL A 11 -23.11 -5.63 -8.64
CA VAL A 11 -23.25 -4.76 -7.49
C VAL A 11 -24.11 -5.52 -6.50
N LEU A 12 -23.48 -6.14 -5.50
CA LEU A 12 -24.16 -6.92 -4.48
C LEU A 12 -24.91 -5.92 -3.61
N PHE A 13 -26.18 -5.66 -3.94
CA PHE A 13 -27.10 -5.00 -3.02
C PHE A 13 -27.22 -5.89 -1.79
N LEU A 14 -26.47 -5.57 -0.73
CA LEU A 14 -26.63 -6.17 0.58
C LEU A 14 -28.03 -5.81 1.08
N LEU A 15 -28.97 -6.75 0.93
CA LEU A 15 -30.29 -6.66 1.51
C LEU A 15 -30.12 -6.53 3.04
N PHE A 16 -30.77 -5.52 3.63
CA PHE A 16 -30.89 -5.38 5.07
C PHE A 16 -31.58 -6.63 5.64
N PHE A 17 -30.82 -7.55 6.21
CA PHE A 17 -31.39 -8.68 6.94
C PHE A 17 -31.90 -8.22 8.31
N PRO A 18 -33.13 -8.57 8.71
CA PRO A 18 -33.64 -8.25 10.03
C PRO A 18 -32.81 -8.91 11.14
N ARG A 19 -32.60 -8.16 12.22
CA ARG A 19 -31.64 -8.40 13.32
C ARG A 19 -32.00 -9.53 14.28
N SER A 20 -32.98 -10.38 13.97
CA SER A 20 -33.50 -11.39 14.88
C SER A 20 -32.97 -12.79 14.54
N ALA A 21 -32.13 -13.30 15.44
CA ALA A 21 -31.56 -14.65 15.50
C ALA A 21 -30.43 -14.96 14.48
N GLN A 22 -29.35 -14.18 14.51
CA GLN A 22 -28.06 -14.68 14.02
C GLN A 22 -27.49 -15.66 15.05
N ALA A 23 -27.06 -16.84 14.60
CA ALA A 23 -26.27 -17.77 15.42
C ALA A 23 -25.03 -17.04 15.97
N GLN A 24 -24.64 -17.33 17.20
CA GLN A 24 -23.43 -16.76 17.78
C GLN A 24 -22.23 -17.16 16.92
N LEU A 25 -21.52 -16.17 16.37
CA LEU A 25 -20.33 -16.41 15.58
C LEU A 25 -19.22 -16.94 16.49
N LEU A 26 -18.56 -18.01 16.04
CA LEU A 26 -17.47 -18.63 16.77
C LEU A 26 -16.15 -18.10 16.20
N GLN A 27 -15.12 -17.99 17.06
CA GLN A 27 -13.81 -17.52 16.62
C GLN A 27 -13.23 -18.40 15.50
N GLU A 28 -13.54 -19.69 15.52
CA GLU A 28 -13.11 -20.65 14.51
C GLU A 28 -13.69 -20.40 13.12
N ASP A 29 -14.80 -19.67 13.00
CA ASP A 29 -15.36 -19.26 11.71
C ASP A 29 -14.42 -18.29 10.98
N LEU A 30 -13.60 -17.52 11.71
CA LEU A 30 -12.59 -16.62 11.16
C LEU A 30 -11.36 -17.36 10.66
N PHE A 31 -11.09 -18.60 11.10
CA PHE A 31 -9.82 -19.24 10.79
C PHE A 31 -9.67 -19.50 9.29
N GLY A 32 -8.48 -19.23 8.76
CA GLY A 32 -8.14 -19.51 7.38
C GLY A 32 -7.42 -18.38 6.69
N LYS A 33 -7.44 -18.46 5.36
CA LYS A 33 -6.85 -17.47 4.47
C LYS A 33 -7.97 -16.63 3.90
N TRP A 34 -7.93 -15.34 4.15
CA TRP A 34 -8.87 -14.37 3.63
C TRP A 34 -8.14 -13.44 2.69
N LEU A 35 -8.88 -12.96 1.71
CA LEU A 35 -8.41 -12.07 0.68
C LEU A 35 -9.37 -10.89 0.63
N ILE A 36 -8.86 -9.67 0.71
CA ILE A 36 -9.65 -8.46 0.55
C ILE A 36 -10.04 -8.35 -0.93
N ALA A 37 -11.30 -8.65 -1.25
CA ALA A 37 -11.86 -8.58 -2.60
C ALA A 37 -12.21 -7.15 -3.00
N SER A 38 -12.64 -6.33 -2.04
CA SER A 38 -12.90 -4.91 -2.24
C SER A 38 -12.85 -4.13 -0.93
N SER A 39 -12.64 -2.82 -1.05
CA SER A 39 -12.67 -1.85 0.05
C SER A 39 -13.48 -0.61 -0.35
N GLU A 40 -14.21 -0.07 0.60
CA GLU A 40 -15.05 1.12 0.45
C GLU A 40 -15.29 1.75 1.82
N ARG A 41 -15.98 2.89 1.88
CA ARG A 41 -16.58 3.40 3.12
C ARG A 41 -18.02 2.91 3.28
N LYS A 42 -18.55 2.91 4.50
CA LYS A 42 -19.95 2.48 4.75
C LYS A 42 -20.99 3.30 3.98
N ASP A 43 -20.72 4.57 3.70
CA ASP A 43 -21.53 5.44 2.84
C ASP A 43 -21.48 5.08 1.34
N GLY A 44 -20.68 4.07 0.96
CA GLY A 44 -20.46 3.63 -0.41
C GLY A 44 -19.39 4.43 -1.15
N SER A 45 -18.69 5.35 -0.49
CA SER A 45 -17.59 6.07 -1.11
C SER A 45 -16.41 5.14 -1.40
N THR A 46 -15.75 5.36 -2.53
CA THR A 46 -14.51 4.64 -2.87
C THR A 46 -13.43 4.97 -1.85
N LEU A 47 -12.73 3.95 -1.36
CA LEU A 47 -11.54 4.12 -0.54
C LEU A 47 -10.39 4.57 -1.45
N ILE A 48 -9.98 5.83 -1.33
CA ILE A 48 -8.84 6.37 -2.08
C ILE A 48 -7.62 6.33 -1.15
N ASP A 49 -6.70 5.44 -1.45
CA ASP A 49 -5.49 5.20 -0.67
C ASP A 49 -4.26 5.20 -1.60
N TYR A 50 -3.07 5.19 -1.01
CA TYR A 50 -1.81 5.10 -1.75
C TYR A 50 -1.69 3.75 -2.47
N PRO A 51 -1.13 3.70 -3.70
CA PRO A 51 -0.94 2.45 -4.44
C PRO A 51 -0.07 1.44 -3.68
N PRO A 52 -0.17 0.13 -4.00
CA PRO A 52 0.45 -0.97 -3.25
C PRO A 52 1.97 -0.93 -3.07
N GLU A 53 2.71 -0.05 -3.77
CA GLU A 53 4.14 0.18 -3.51
C GLU A 53 4.41 0.75 -2.10
N GLU A 54 3.37 1.18 -1.38
CA GLU A 54 3.41 1.71 -0.01
C GLU A 54 2.53 0.92 0.98
N GLY A 55 2.20 -0.35 0.71
CA GLY A 55 1.79 -1.31 1.76
C GLY A 55 0.58 -0.95 2.63
N THR A 56 -0.40 -0.18 2.15
CA THR A 56 -1.50 0.32 3.00
C THR A 56 -2.72 -0.57 3.16
N LEU A 57 -2.83 -1.70 2.47
CA LEU A 57 -3.70 -2.78 2.94
C LEU A 57 -3.01 -4.13 2.75
N PRO A 58 -2.93 -4.96 3.80
CA PRO A 58 -2.56 -6.34 3.58
C PRO A 58 -3.66 -7.01 2.76
N GLU A 59 -3.38 -7.29 1.49
CA GLU A 59 -4.34 -7.92 0.56
C GLU A 59 -4.93 -9.22 1.13
N ARG A 60 -4.25 -9.82 2.12
CA ARG A 60 -4.60 -11.10 2.70
C ARG A 60 -4.53 -11.07 4.22
N TRP A 61 -5.49 -11.71 4.86
CA TRP A 61 -5.46 -12.00 6.29
C TRP A 61 -5.33 -13.51 6.49
N TYR A 62 -4.31 -13.92 7.22
CA TYR A 62 -4.11 -15.29 7.66
C TYR A 62 -4.50 -15.34 9.13
N ILE A 63 -5.71 -15.83 9.41
CA ILE A 63 -6.26 -15.84 10.76
C ILE A 63 -6.14 -17.26 11.31
N ASP A 64 -5.54 -17.39 12.49
CA ASP A 64 -5.59 -18.61 13.28
C ASP A 64 -6.16 -18.32 14.68
N ARG A 65 -6.01 -19.25 15.62
CA ARG A 65 -6.55 -19.12 16.98
C ARG A 65 -5.91 -17.98 17.78
N ARG A 66 -4.68 -17.59 17.46
CA ARG A 66 -3.90 -16.61 18.24
C ARG A 66 -3.73 -15.29 17.51
N GLU A 67 -3.44 -15.34 16.22
CA GLU A 67 -2.98 -14.17 15.49
C GLU A 67 -3.65 -13.99 14.12
N ILE A 68 -3.68 -12.74 13.68
CA ILE A 68 -3.97 -12.34 12.29
C ILE A 68 -2.64 -11.89 11.69
N CYS A 69 -2.23 -12.52 10.59
CA CYS A 69 -1.04 -12.14 9.85
C CYS A 69 -1.39 -11.60 8.47
N THR A 70 -0.58 -10.68 7.97
CA THR A 70 -0.77 -10.07 6.65
C THR A 70 -0.08 -10.83 5.52
N LEU A 71 0.98 -11.57 5.85
CA LEU A 71 1.73 -12.38 4.89
C LEU A 71 2.21 -13.68 5.53
N LYS A 72 2.04 -14.78 4.80
CA LYS A 72 2.58 -16.09 5.18
C LYS A 72 3.33 -16.68 3.98
N THR A 73 4.64 -16.87 4.14
CA THR A 73 5.52 -17.46 3.12
C THR A 73 6.16 -18.75 3.64
N LYS A 74 6.91 -19.45 2.79
CA LYS A 74 7.74 -20.59 3.21
C LYS A 74 8.79 -20.19 4.26
N ALA A 75 9.19 -18.91 4.30
CA ALA A 75 10.19 -18.39 5.22
C ALA A 75 9.62 -17.97 6.60
N GLY A 76 8.29 -17.86 6.75
CA GLY A 76 7.66 -17.46 8.00
C GLY A 76 6.37 -16.67 7.82
N LYS A 77 5.84 -16.16 8.94
CA LYS A 77 4.70 -15.25 8.96
C LYS A 77 5.21 -13.82 9.23
N PHE A 78 4.62 -12.82 8.58
CA PHE A 78 4.96 -11.40 8.72
C PHE A 78 3.71 -10.58 8.99
N GLY A 79 3.89 -9.43 9.67
CA GLY A 79 2.80 -8.54 10.06
C GLY A 79 1.73 -9.25 10.90
N CYS A 80 2.16 -10.11 11.81
CA CYS A 80 1.26 -10.80 12.72
C CYS A 80 0.98 -9.96 13.95
N THR A 81 -0.26 -9.98 14.40
CA THR A 81 -0.69 -9.39 15.67
C THR A 81 -1.68 -10.32 16.33
N GLU A 82 -1.57 -10.46 17.65
CA GLU A 82 -2.58 -11.16 18.42
C GLU A 82 -3.93 -10.43 18.35
N TYR A 83 -5.02 -11.16 18.49
CA TYR A 83 -6.35 -10.57 18.47
C TYR A 83 -7.30 -11.22 19.47
N GLU A 84 -8.26 -10.42 19.92
CA GLU A 84 -9.40 -10.86 20.70
C GLU A 84 -10.66 -10.84 19.83
N PHE A 85 -11.47 -11.90 19.94
CA PHE A 85 -12.77 -11.99 19.29
C PHE A 85 -13.87 -12.00 20.35
N PHE A 86 -14.65 -10.93 20.43
CA PHE A 86 -15.59 -10.69 21.52
C PHE A 86 -16.88 -10.01 21.05
N GLY A 87 -17.71 -9.55 21.99
CA GLY A 87 -18.99 -8.91 21.68
C GLY A 87 -19.97 -9.87 21.01
N ALA A 88 -20.04 -11.12 21.49
CA ALA A 88 -20.82 -12.20 20.87
C ALA A 88 -20.38 -12.53 19.43
N GLY A 89 -19.07 -12.43 19.16
CA GLY A 89 -18.48 -12.72 17.85
C GLY A 89 -18.72 -11.63 16.82
N ARG A 90 -18.87 -10.38 17.28
CA ARG A 90 -19.11 -9.23 16.40
C ARG A 90 -17.95 -8.24 16.38
N ARG A 91 -16.90 -8.48 17.15
CA ARG A 91 -15.78 -7.55 17.23
C ARG A 91 -14.46 -8.28 17.26
N ILE A 92 -13.52 -7.79 16.45
CA ILE A 92 -12.12 -8.17 16.43
C ILE A 92 -11.33 -6.99 16.98
N LYS A 93 -10.52 -7.20 18.02
CA LYS A 93 -9.56 -6.21 18.50
C LYS A 93 -8.16 -6.76 18.34
N LEU A 94 -7.30 -6.03 17.65
CA LEU A 94 -5.89 -6.35 17.51
C LEU A 94 -5.11 -5.78 18.69
N GLU A 95 -3.98 -6.40 19.02
CA GLU A 95 -3.05 -5.89 20.05
C GLU A 95 -2.54 -4.47 19.71
N THR A 96 -2.54 -4.08 18.44
CA THR A 96 -2.19 -2.72 17.99
C THR A 96 -3.28 -1.67 18.26
N ASP A 97 -4.29 -1.99 19.09
CA ASP A 97 -5.50 -1.19 19.37
C ASP A 97 -6.41 -0.90 18.16
N LEU A 98 -6.13 -1.53 17.01
CA LEU A 98 -7.05 -1.49 15.88
C LEU A 98 -8.25 -2.40 16.16
N GLU A 99 -9.46 -1.85 16.04
CA GLU A 99 -10.69 -2.59 16.25
C GLU A 99 -11.50 -2.67 14.94
N TYR A 100 -12.22 -3.77 14.77
CA TYR A 100 -13.11 -4.00 13.64
C TYR A 100 -14.45 -4.57 14.13
N ASP A 101 -15.54 -3.99 13.67
CA ASP A 101 -16.85 -4.65 13.76
C ASP A 101 -16.98 -5.69 12.63
N VAL A 102 -17.47 -6.87 12.97
CA VAL A 102 -17.84 -7.91 12.00
C VAL A 102 -19.29 -7.66 11.58
N ASP A 103 -19.43 -7.05 10.40
CA ASP A 103 -20.73 -6.74 9.82
C ASP A 103 -21.42 -8.00 9.30
N TYR A 104 -20.64 -8.93 8.74
CA TYR A 104 -21.11 -10.19 8.20
C TYR A 104 -20.02 -11.26 8.26
N LEU A 105 -20.38 -12.48 8.66
CA LEU A 105 -19.53 -13.66 8.55
C LEU A 105 -20.39 -14.89 8.29
N HIS A 106 -20.23 -15.48 7.11
CA HIS A 106 -20.86 -16.75 6.78
C HIS A 106 -20.13 -17.44 5.62
N GLY A 107 -19.78 -18.71 5.80
CA GLY A 107 -19.08 -19.50 4.79
C GLY A 107 -17.74 -18.88 4.37
N ASP A 108 -17.67 -18.45 3.12
CA ASP A 108 -16.47 -17.89 2.49
C ASP A 108 -16.50 -16.37 2.37
N THR A 109 -17.40 -15.69 3.08
CA THR A 109 -17.55 -14.23 3.04
C THR A 109 -17.47 -13.64 4.44
N LEU A 110 -16.59 -12.67 4.59
CA LEU A 110 -16.39 -11.87 5.79
C LEU A 110 -16.46 -10.40 5.38
N VAL A 111 -17.28 -9.61 6.07
CA VAL A 111 -17.31 -8.16 5.94
C VAL A 111 -16.97 -7.57 7.30
N VAL A 112 -15.93 -6.74 7.31
CA VAL A 112 -15.49 -6.05 8.51
C VAL A 112 -15.44 -4.55 8.27
N SER A 113 -15.80 -3.78 9.29
CA SER A 113 -15.64 -2.34 9.29
C SER A 113 -14.65 -1.92 10.36
N GLN A 114 -13.63 -1.16 9.97
CA GLN A 114 -12.64 -0.62 10.88
C GLN A 114 -13.27 0.45 11.76
N ILE A 115 -13.09 0.33 13.07
CA ILE A 115 -13.57 1.30 14.05
C ILE A 115 -12.57 2.45 14.15
N ASP A 116 -13.08 3.67 14.03
CA ASP A 116 -12.37 4.91 14.34
C ASP A 116 -13.32 5.83 15.11
N THR A 117 -13.07 6.04 16.39
CA THR A 117 -13.93 6.87 17.25
C THR A 117 -13.94 8.35 16.88
N SER A 118 -13.01 8.79 16.02
CA SER A 118 -12.98 10.15 15.50
C SER A 118 -13.90 10.36 14.28
N LEU A 119 -14.45 9.27 13.73
CA LEU A 119 -15.31 9.29 12.55
C LEU A 119 -16.73 8.80 12.86
N PRO A 120 -17.76 9.41 12.25
CA PRO A 120 -19.09 8.83 12.20
C PRO A 120 -19.13 7.46 11.52
N ASP A 121 -20.11 6.62 11.85
CA ASP A 121 -20.21 5.23 11.37
C ASP A 121 -20.21 5.16 9.84
N GLU A 122 -20.93 6.06 9.17
CA GLU A 122 -21.02 6.08 7.71
C GLU A 122 -19.68 6.32 7.00
N TYR A 123 -18.68 6.90 7.69
CA TYR A 123 -17.36 7.16 7.11
C TYR A 123 -16.31 6.09 7.45
N LEU A 124 -16.70 5.05 8.19
CA LEU A 124 -15.80 3.95 8.52
C LEU A 124 -15.44 3.14 7.28
N ASN A 125 -14.18 2.70 7.22
CA ASN A 125 -13.69 1.83 6.16
C ASN A 125 -14.30 0.44 6.32
N ARG A 126 -14.88 -0.09 5.24
CA ARG A 126 -15.46 -1.42 5.12
C ARG A 126 -14.67 -2.26 4.13
N PHE A 127 -14.37 -3.50 4.53
CA PHE A 127 -13.62 -4.45 3.74
C PHE A 127 -14.47 -5.69 3.49
N LEU A 128 -14.58 -6.08 2.23
CA LEU A 128 -15.12 -7.38 1.84
C LEU A 128 -13.95 -8.35 1.69
N LEU A 129 -13.95 -9.38 2.51
CA LEU A 129 -13.00 -10.47 2.46
C LEU A 129 -13.67 -11.75 1.96
N VAL A 130 -12.98 -12.47 1.09
CA VAL A 130 -13.39 -13.79 0.61
C VAL A 130 -12.35 -14.84 0.98
N ARG A 131 -12.79 -16.07 1.27
CA ARG A 131 -11.86 -17.16 1.59
C ARG A 131 -10.99 -17.47 0.37
N ASN A 132 -9.68 -17.47 0.57
CA ASN A 132 -8.70 -17.67 -0.49
C ASN A 132 -8.79 -19.11 -1.03
N GLY A 133 -9.03 -19.22 -2.33
CA GLY A 133 -9.41 -20.45 -3.05
C GLY A 133 -10.19 -20.16 -4.34
N ILE A 134 -10.82 -18.98 -4.44
CA ILE A 134 -11.59 -18.51 -5.61
C ILE A 134 -10.85 -17.44 -6.42
N TRP A 135 -9.97 -16.65 -5.79
CA TRP A 135 -9.23 -15.58 -6.46
C TRP A 135 -7.76 -15.62 -6.06
N GLN A 136 -6.91 -16.01 -7.00
CA GLN A 136 -5.49 -15.73 -6.99
C GLN A 136 -5.28 -14.74 -8.13
N PRO A 137 -5.06 -13.44 -7.86
CA PRO A 137 -4.58 -12.57 -8.89
C PRO A 137 -3.13 -13.02 -9.10
N ASP A 138 -2.89 -13.73 -10.19
CA ASP A 138 -1.54 -13.83 -10.74
C ASP A 138 -1.14 -12.38 -10.98
N MET A 139 -0.31 -11.80 -10.11
CA MET A 139 0.21 -10.46 -10.34
C MET A 139 1.20 -10.64 -11.50
N PRO A 140 0.82 -10.27 -12.74
CA PRO A 140 1.68 -10.54 -13.86
C PRO A 140 2.91 -9.64 -13.71
N PRO A 141 4.11 -10.13 -14.05
CA PRO A 141 5.26 -9.25 -14.10
C PRO A 141 4.98 -8.11 -15.07
N VAL A 142 5.51 -6.93 -14.76
CA VAL A 142 5.59 -5.85 -15.75
C VAL A 142 6.59 -6.33 -16.80
N TRP A 143 6.14 -6.46 -18.04
CA TRP A 143 6.98 -6.86 -19.17
C TRP A 143 7.58 -5.63 -19.83
N GLU A 144 8.90 -5.55 -19.83
CA GLU A 144 9.66 -4.68 -20.73
C GLU A 144 10.69 -5.59 -21.42
N ASP A 145 10.62 -5.69 -22.76
CA ASP A 145 11.55 -6.49 -23.57
C ASP A 145 11.69 -7.97 -23.15
N GLU A 146 10.57 -8.69 -22.98
CA GLU A 146 10.52 -10.13 -22.62
C GLU A 146 11.09 -10.50 -21.23
N ILE A 147 11.41 -9.52 -20.37
CA ILE A 147 11.93 -9.79 -19.04
C ILE A 147 10.96 -9.30 -17.95
N ALA A 148 10.68 -10.19 -17.01
CA ALA A 148 9.85 -9.94 -15.84
C ALA A 148 10.62 -9.15 -14.76
N TYR A 149 10.02 -8.09 -14.22
CA TYR A 149 10.47 -7.38 -13.01
C TYR A 149 9.71 -7.88 -11.76
N PHE A 150 10.39 -8.11 -10.63
CA PHE A 150 9.75 -8.70 -9.45
C PHE A 150 10.47 -8.39 -8.12
N GLU A 151 9.76 -7.75 -7.18
CA GLU A 151 10.32 -7.28 -5.90
C GLU A 151 10.62 -8.39 -4.87
N HIS A 152 10.22 -9.65 -5.11
CA HIS A 152 10.44 -10.74 -4.14
C HIS A 152 11.77 -11.51 -4.30
N TYR A 153 12.61 -11.12 -5.27
CA TYR A 153 13.93 -11.70 -5.45
C TYR A 153 15.01 -10.71 -5.01
N GLY A 154 15.65 -11.01 -3.88
CA GLY A 154 16.63 -10.10 -3.30
C GLY A 154 17.65 -10.81 -2.41
N PRO A 155 18.75 -10.13 -2.07
CA PRO A 155 19.84 -10.74 -1.35
C PRO A 155 19.49 -10.98 0.13
N SER A 156 19.51 -12.23 0.59
CA SER A 156 19.56 -12.55 2.03
C SER A 156 21.00 -12.57 2.52
N LEU A 157 21.46 -11.44 3.03
CA LEU A 157 22.88 -11.27 3.35
C LEU A 157 23.15 -11.56 4.83
N LYS A 158 23.97 -12.58 5.10
CA LYS A 158 24.48 -12.84 6.46
C LYS A 158 25.37 -11.69 6.94
N SER A 159 25.12 -11.21 8.16
CA SER A 159 25.84 -10.07 8.79
C SER A 159 27.36 -10.15 8.65
N ILE A 160 27.98 -11.32 8.88
CA ILE A 160 29.45 -11.45 8.81
C ILE A 160 30.04 -11.20 7.42
N ARG A 161 29.31 -11.54 6.35
CA ARG A 161 29.78 -11.32 4.98
C ARG A 161 29.67 -9.85 4.60
N LEU A 162 28.66 -9.15 5.11
CA LEU A 162 28.48 -7.70 4.98
C LEU A 162 29.61 -6.94 5.69
N GLN A 163 29.95 -7.33 6.92
CA GLN A 163 31.06 -6.73 7.67
C GLN A 163 32.41 -6.85 6.93
N ASN A 164 32.65 -8.00 6.29
CA ASN A 164 33.85 -8.22 5.48
C ASN A 164 33.92 -7.36 4.20
N VAL A 165 32.78 -6.92 3.67
CA VAL A 165 32.72 -5.96 2.57
C VAL A 165 32.99 -4.57 3.10
N LEU A 166 32.27 -4.16 4.14
CA LEU A 166 32.39 -2.84 4.76
C LEU A 166 33.81 -2.51 5.20
N SER A 167 34.51 -3.46 5.82
CA SER A 167 35.89 -3.27 6.28
C SER A 167 36.91 -3.08 5.16
N LYS A 168 36.56 -3.41 3.91
CA LYS A 168 37.44 -3.28 2.73
C LYS A 168 37.15 -2.03 1.91
N LEU A 169 36.06 -1.33 2.19
CA LEU A 169 35.70 -0.09 1.51
C LEU A 169 36.59 1.06 1.97
N LYS A 170 36.89 1.97 1.05
CA LYS A 170 37.75 3.14 1.32
C LYS A 170 36.97 4.44 1.42
N ASP A 171 35.70 4.40 1.07
CA ASP A 171 34.81 5.54 0.93
C ASP A 171 33.35 5.08 1.01
N SER A 172 32.47 6.02 1.36
CA SER A 172 31.03 5.83 1.28
C SER A 172 30.56 6.08 -0.16
N GLY A 173 29.47 5.44 -0.55
CA GLY A 173 28.90 5.64 -1.87
C GLY A 173 27.74 4.70 -2.13
N TRP A 174 27.17 4.82 -3.32
CA TRP A 174 26.14 3.93 -3.80
C TRP A 174 26.45 3.47 -5.23
N ALA A 175 25.88 2.32 -5.58
CA ALA A 175 25.90 1.78 -6.93
C ALA A 175 24.54 1.15 -7.24
N GLU A 176 24.11 1.34 -8.48
CA GLU A 176 22.92 0.74 -9.05
C GLU A 176 23.34 -0.33 -10.05
N TYR A 177 22.68 -1.49 -9.95
CA TYR A 177 22.94 -2.65 -10.77
C TYR A 177 21.64 -3.10 -11.45
N LYS A 178 21.76 -3.55 -12.70
CA LYS A 178 20.80 -4.49 -13.31
C LYS A 178 21.26 -5.89 -12.96
N VAL A 179 20.42 -6.65 -12.28
CA VAL A 179 20.67 -8.04 -11.92
C VAL A 179 19.75 -8.91 -12.75
N VAL A 180 20.31 -9.87 -13.48
CA VAL A 180 19.52 -10.88 -14.19
C VAL A 180 19.74 -12.22 -13.51
N LEU A 181 18.65 -12.79 -13.02
CA LEU A 181 18.59 -14.10 -12.37
C LEU A 181 18.05 -15.09 -13.40
N ASP A 182 18.83 -16.12 -13.73
CA ASP A 182 18.42 -17.21 -14.61
C ASP A 182 18.31 -18.49 -13.79
N PHE A 183 17.07 -18.85 -13.45
CA PHE A 183 16.77 -20.00 -12.60
C PHE A 183 16.92 -21.32 -13.36
N ALA A 184 16.72 -21.32 -14.68
CA ALA A 184 16.90 -22.51 -15.50
C ALA A 184 18.39 -22.89 -15.62
N ALA A 185 19.26 -21.88 -15.70
CA ALA A 185 20.70 -22.06 -15.80
C ALA A 185 21.44 -22.06 -14.45
N ASP A 186 20.76 -21.77 -13.33
CA ASP A 186 21.35 -21.53 -12.00
C ASP A 186 22.48 -20.48 -12.05
N THR A 187 22.24 -19.38 -12.76
CA THR A 187 23.24 -18.32 -12.98
C THR A 187 22.68 -16.93 -12.67
N MET A 188 23.59 -16.01 -12.40
CA MET A 188 23.27 -14.59 -12.24
C MET A 188 24.28 -13.75 -12.99
N SER A 189 23.79 -12.72 -13.67
CA SER A 189 24.62 -11.62 -14.18
C SER A 189 24.30 -10.32 -13.44
N VAL A 190 25.35 -9.53 -13.22
CA VAL A 190 25.27 -8.24 -12.54
C VAL A 190 25.94 -7.21 -13.43
N THR A 191 25.16 -6.26 -13.91
CA THR A 191 25.62 -5.15 -14.75
C THR A 191 25.55 -3.88 -13.93
N LEU A 192 26.70 -3.25 -13.69
CA LEU A 192 26.74 -1.93 -13.09
C LEU A 192 26.15 -0.91 -14.07
N LEU A 193 25.18 -0.13 -13.61
CA LEU A 193 24.55 0.92 -14.42
C LEU A 193 25.15 2.29 -14.10
N ARG A 194 25.21 2.63 -12.81
CA ARG A 194 25.78 3.89 -12.32
C ARG A 194 26.24 3.75 -10.87
N HIS A 195 27.15 4.61 -10.46
CA HIS A 195 27.62 4.70 -9.08
C HIS A 195 28.19 6.09 -8.79
N ASN A 196 28.40 6.39 -7.51
CA ASN A 196 29.08 7.62 -7.08
C ASN A 196 30.29 7.39 -6.16
N PHE A 197 30.77 6.15 -6.01
CA PHE A 197 32.01 5.87 -5.28
C PHE A 197 33.17 6.71 -5.82
N GLY A 198 33.89 7.39 -4.93
CA GLY A 198 35.11 8.10 -5.25
C GLY A 198 36.31 7.17 -5.46
N ASN A 199 36.27 5.94 -4.92
CA ASN A 199 37.31 4.93 -5.12
C ASN A 199 36.86 3.80 -6.08
N PRO A 200 37.54 3.60 -7.22
CA PRO A 200 37.24 2.51 -8.16
C PRO A 200 37.36 1.10 -7.57
N LYS A 201 38.11 0.91 -6.47
CA LYS A 201 38.20 -0.38 -5.79
C LYS A 201 36.91 -0.73 -5.04
N SER A 202 36.18 0.27 -4.54
CA SER A 202 34.95 0.09 -3.75
C SER A 202 33.83 -0.48 -4.62
N GLU A 203 33.66 0.03 -5.84
CA GLU A 203 32.75 -0.54 -6.86
C GLU A 203 33.06 -2.01 -7.14
N LYS A 204 34.32 -2.34 -7.48
CA LYS A 204 34.71 -3.72 -7.80
C LYS A 204 34.50 -4.69 -6.64
N ILE A 205 34.66 -4.23 -5.39
CA ILE A 205 34.42 -5.05 -4.20
C ILE A 205 32.93 -5.41 -4.12
N LEU A 206 32.04 -4.43 -4.32
CA LEU A 206 30.60 -4.63 -4.26
C LEU A 206 30.10 -5.52 -5.41
N THR A 207 30.52 -5.27 -6.65
CA THR A 207 30.14 -6.09 -7.81
C THR A 207 30.54 -7.56 -7.60
N ARG A 208 31.79 -7.81 -7.16
CA ARG A 208 32.26 -9.17 -6.84
C ARG A 208 31.53 -9.81 -5.68
N PHE A 209 31.12 -9.02 -4.70
CA PHE A 209 30.36 -9.51 -3.56
C PHE A 209 28.97 -9.99 -3.99
N LEU A 210 28.24 -9.20 -4.78
CA LEU A 210 26.92 -9.58 -5.30
C LEU A 210 27.02 -10.89 -6.10
N GLN A 211 27.95 -10.96 -7.05
CA GLN A 211 28.21 -12.17 -7.86
C GLN A 211 28.47 -13.42 -7.02
N LYS A 212 29.25 -13.29 -5.94
CA LYS A 212 29.60 -14.43 -5.08
C LYS A 212 28.50 -14.86 -4.13
N THR A 213 27.53 -13.99 -3.85
CA THR A 213 26.50 -14.26 -2.85
C THR A 213 25.18 -14.72 -3.43
N PHE A 214 25.00 -14.72 -4.77
CA PHE A 214 23.76 -15.14 -5.42
C PHE A 214 23.18 -16.46 -4.91
N LYS A 215 24.03 -17.48 -4.73
CA LYS A 215 23.62 -18.79 -4.20
C LYS A 215 23.04 -18.73 -2.79
N ASP A 216 23.31 -17.66 -2.07
CA ASP A 216 22.83 -17.40 -0.72
C ASP A 216 21.70 -16.37 -0.69
N TRP A 217 21.14 -15.95 -1.83
CA TRP A 217 19.99 -15.05 -1.87
C TRP A 217 18.70 -15.82 -1.58
N SER A 218 17.78 -15.19 -0.85
CA SER A 218 16.50 -15.82 -0.51
C SER A 218 15.47 -15.44 -1.55
N PHE A 219 14.77 -16.44 -2.07
CA PHE A 219 13.75 -16.26 -3.09
C PHE A 219 12.38 -16.59 -2.48
N GLN A 220 11.45 -15.63 -2.49
CA GLN A 220 10.08 -15.86 -2.04
C GLN A 220 9.16 -15.86 -3.26
N GLY A 221 8.66 -17.02 -3.66
CA GLY A 221 7.77 -17.18 -4.82
C GLY A 221 7.85 -18.62 -5.38
N GLU A 222 6.80 -19.08 -6.05
CA GLU A 222 6.93 -20.25 -6.92
C GLU A 222 7.68 -19.80 -8.17
N VAL A 223 8.71 -20.55 -8.58
CA VAL A 223 9.59 -20.20 -9.71
C VAL A 223 8.85 -20.52 -11.01
N GLU A 224 7.83 -19.73 -11.29
CA GLU A 224 7.05 -19.79 -12.53
C GLU A 224 7.77 -19.05 -13.67
N TYR A 225 8.74 -18.19 -13.32
CA TYR A 225 9.49 -17.35 -14.25
C TYR A 225 10.95 -17.83 -14.37
N PRO A 226 11.38 -18.38 -15.52
CA PRO A 226 12.72 -18.95 -15.68
C PRO A 226 13.83 -17.90 -15.65
N ARG A 227 13.52 -16.63 -15.96
CA ARG A 227 14.46 -15.52 -15.96
C ARG A 227 13.80 -14.24 -15.46
N VAL A 228 14.46 -13.54 -14.54
CA VAL A 228 13.97 -12.30 -13.91
C VAL A 228 15.06 -11.22 -13.97
N SER A 229 14.68 -9.97 -14.24
CA SER A 229 15.57 -8.80 -14.14
C SER A 229 15.12 -7.89 -13.00
N GLN A 230 16.07 -7.40 -12.22
CA GLN A 230 15.81 -6.54 -11.08
C GLN A 230 16.83 -5.40 -11.02
N TYR A 231 16.35 -4.19 -10.73
CA TYR A 231 17.22 -3.11 -10.29
C TYR A 231 17.62 -3.32 -8.84
N LEU A 232 18.89 -3.24 -8.55
CA LEU A 232 19.45 -3.33 -7.21
C LEU A 232 20.32 -2.10 -6.94
N THR A 233 19.83 -1.20 -6.11
CA THR A 233 20.60 -0.05 -5.62
C THR A 233 21.14 -0.36 -4.24
N VAL A 234 22.45 -0.29 -4.08
CA VAL A 234 23.13 -0.52 -2.80
C VAL A 234 23.88 0.74 -2.41
N GLN A 235 23.68 1.19 -1.17
CA GLN A 235 24.46 2.26 -0.54
C GLN A 235 25.25 1.68 0.62
N LEU A 236 26.54 2.05 0.71
CA LEU A 236 27.45 1.62 1.75
C LEU A 236 28.04 2.86 2.45
N ASN A 237 27.98 2.86 3.78
CA ASN A 237 28.42 3.96 4.64
C ASN A 237 29.25 3.38 5.80
N PRO A 238 30.54 3.04 5.62
CA PRO A 238 31.34 2.32 6.62
C PRO A 238 31.48 3.02 7.99
N GLY A 239 31.21 4.32 8.10
CA GLY A 239 31.16 5.07 9.36
C GLY A 239 29.77 5.58 9.77
N GLY A 240 28.70 5.17 9.07
CA GLY A 240 27.34 5.66 9.28
C GLY A 240 26.51 4.81 10.25
N ARG A 241 25.46 5.41 10.83
CA ARG A 241 24.49 4.73 11.71
C ARG A 241 23.75 3.58 11.02
N MET A 242 23.51 3.73 9.70
CA MET A 242 23.02 2.69 8.81
C MET A 242 24.13 2.39 7.80
N PRO A 243 24.98 1.37 8.05
CA PRO A 243 26.17 1.15 7.25
C PRO A 243 25.87 0.59 5.86
N ILE A 244 24.66 0.05 5.65
CA ILE A 244 24.21 -0.53 4.39
C ILE A 244 22.74 -0.21 4.19
N ASN A 245 22.39 0.26 3.00
CA ASN A 245 21.02 0.27 2.51
C ASN A 245 20.95 -0.50 1.18
N ILE A 246 19.90 -1.29 0.98
CA ILE A 246 19.67 -2.05 -0.24
C ILE A 246 18.22 -1.81 -0.66
N TRP A 247 18.03 -1.38 -1.90
CA TRP A 247 16.72 -1.18 -2.53
C TRP A 247 16.62 -2.03 -3.78
N LEU A 248 15.50 -2.74 -3.94
CA LEU A 248 15.15 -3.44 -5.19
C LEU A 248 14.46 -2.47 -6.17
N LYS A 249 15.06 -1.29 -6.34
CA LYS A 249 14.57 -0.20 -7.18
C LYS A 249 15.76 0.51 -7.81
N ASN A 250 15.57 1.14 -8.97
CA ASN A 250 16.58 2.02 -9.53
C ASN A 250 16.61 3.35 -8.76
N TRP A 251 17.66 4.16 -8.96
CA TRP A 251 17.83 5.42 -8.25
C TRP A 251 16.72 6.44 -8.55
N GLU A 252 16.13 6.45 -9.75
CA GLU A 252 15.01 7.34 -10.05
C GLU A 252 13.78 6.96 -9.22
N GLN A 253 13.42 5.68 -9.18
CA GLN A 253 12.32 5.18 -8.35
C GLN A 253 12.53 5.46 -6.86
N ILE A 254 13.77 5.34 -6.36
CA ILE A 254 14.10 5.68 -4.96
C ILE A 254 13.97 7.18 -4.72
N ARG A 255 14.49 8.00 -5.64
CA ARG A 255 14.44 9.46 -5.57
C ARG A 255 13.00 9.96 -5.62
N ASP A 256 12.22 9.45 -6.57
CA ASP A 256 10.81 9.79 -6.76
C ASP A 256 9.97 9.32 -5.57
N GLY A 257 10.22 8.13 -5.01
CA GLY A 257 9.57 7.68 -3.79
C GLY A 257 9.86 8.59 -2.59
N ARG A 258 11.13 8.99 -2.38
CA ARG A 258 11.47 9.96 -1.32
C ARG A 258 10.85 11.33 -1.55
N GLN A 259 10.79 11.78 -2.79
CA GLN A 259 10.16 13.04 -3.16
C GLN A 259 8.66 12.97 -2.86
N ARG A 260 8.00 11.89 -3.28
CA ARG A 260 6.60 11.59 -3.00
C ARG A 260 6.32 11.57 -1.49
N ASP A 261 7.15 10.90 -0.70
CA ASP A 261 7.05 10.89 0.77
C ASP A 261 7.12 12.30 1.37
N GLN A 262 8.01 13.14 0.83
CA GLN A 262 8.14 14.54 1.24
C GLN A 262 6.91 15.34 0.83
N ASP A 263 6.37 15.11 -0.37
CA ASP A 263 5.17 15.77 -0.88
C ASP A 263 3.96 15.41 -0.05
N ILE A 264 3.75 14.13 0.28
CA ILE A 264 2.69 13.65 1.18
C ILE A 264 2.79 14.34 2.55
N ARG A 265 4.00 14.41 3.14
CA ARG A 265 4.18 15.10 4.43
C ARG A 265 3.85 16.59 4.34
N ARG A 266 4.31 17.27 3.29
CA ARG A 266 4.03 18.69 3.05
C ARG A 266 2.53 18.93 2.83
N ALA A 267 1.88 18.08 2.05
CA ALA A 267 0.44 18.12 1.84
C ALA A 267 -0.34 18.04 3.16
N ARG A 268 0.04 17.11 4.05
CA ARG A 268 -0.58 16.99 5.39
C ARG A 268 -0.40 18.28 6.21
N ILE A 269 0.78 18.89 6.17
CA ILE A 269 1.04 20.16 6.86
C ILE A 269 0.13 21.26 6.30
N TYR A 270 0.06 21.43 4.98
CA TYR A 270 -0.80 22.42 4.36
C TYR A 270 -2.28 22.17 4.66
N PHE A 271 -2.73 20.92 4.63
CA PHE A 271 -4.09 20.56 5.00
C PHE A 271 -4.43 20.97 6.45
N GLN A 272 -3.55 20.64 7.40
CA GLN A 272 -3.75 21.02 8.81
C GLN A 272 -3.75 22.54 9.00
N GLN A 273 -2.85 23.25 8.33
CA GLN A 273 -2.84 24.72 8.34
C GLN A 273 -4.13 25.28 7.71
N GLY A 274 -4.61 24.68 6.62
CA GLY A 274 -5.86 25.06 5.94
C GLY A 274 -7.06 24.94 6.87
N LEU A 275 -7.15 23.85 7.65
CA LEU A 275 -8.19 23.68 8.68
C LEU A 275 -8.12 24.78 9.75
N VAL A 276 -6.90 25.14 10.21
CA VAL A 276 -6.72 26.24 11.18
C VAL A 276 -7.20 27.58 10.60
N GLN A 277 -6.88 27.87 9.34
CA GLN A 277 -7.32 29.12 8.70
C GLN A 277 -8.82 29.14 8.42
N LEU A 278 -9.41 28.01 8.02
CA LEU A 278 -10.85 27.86 7.85
C LEU A 278 -11.59 28.11 9.17
N ASN A 279 -11.07 27.59 10.29
CA ASN A 279 -11.62 27.83 11.63
C ASN A 279 -11.49 29.29 12.09
N ARG A 280 -10.53 30.03 11.54
CA ARG A 280 -10.36 31.48 11.75
C ARG A 280 -11.12 32.33 10.73
N ASP A 281 -11.91 31.71 9.86
CA ASP A 281 -12.64 32.35 8.76
C ASP A 281 -11.74 33.09 7.76
N GLN A 282 -10.46 32.73 7.69
CA GLN A 282 -9.49 33.25 6.72
C GLN A 282 -9.59 32.46 5.41
N LEU A 283 -10.71 32.66 4.70
CA LEU A 283 -11.13 31.82 3.58
C LEU A 283 -10.11 31.75 2.42
N ASP A 284 -9.52 32.88 2.00
CA ASP A 284 -8.53 32.88 0.91
C ASP A 284 -7.24 32.12 1.27
N SER A 285 -6.82 32.23 2.53
CA SER A 285 -5.65 31.49 3.02
C SER A 285 -5.95 30.00 3.13
N ALA A 286 -7.13 29.63 3.64
CA ALA A 286 -7.57 28.24 3.68
C ALA A 286 -7.65 27.63 2.27
N LEU A 287 -8.23 28.36 1.31
CA LEU A 287 -8.34 27.97 -0.09
C LEU A 287 -6.97 27.67 -0.71
N THR A 288 -6.01 28.56 -0.50
CA THR A 288 -4.63 28.39 -0.99
C THR A 288 -4.02 27.14 -0.41
N LEU A 289 -4.11 26.96 0.92
CA LEU A 289 -3.52 25.83 1.62
C LEU A 289 -4.14 24.49 1.21
N PHE A 290 -5.46 24.41 1.04
CA PHE A 290 -6.11 23.19 0.55
C PHE A 290 -5.74 22.88 -0.91
N THR A 291 -5.57 23.91 -1.74
CA THR A 291 -5.13 23.73 -3.12
C THR A 291 -3.70 23.17 -3.17
N GLU A 292 -2.77 23.75 -2.42
CA GLU A 292 -1.39 23.27 -2.32
C GLU A 292 -1.32 21.84 -1.75
N ALA A 293 -2.15 21.53 -0.75
CA ALA A 293 -2.23 20.17 -0.21
C ALA A 293 -2.62 19.15 -1.29
N TYR A 294 -3.65 19.44 -2.08
CA TYR A 294 -4.11 18.54 -3.13
C TYR A 294 -3.16 18.45 -4.34
N VAL A 295 -2.48 19.56 -4.67
CA VAL A 295 -1.46 19.57 -5.74
C VAL A 295 -0.29 18.66 -5.38
N LEU A 296 0.17 18.69 -4.13
CA LEU A 296 1.25 17.85 -3.65
C LEU A 296 0.82 16.39 -3.43
N ASP A 297 -0.42 16.18 -2.96
CA ASP A 297 -0.97 14.85 -2.72
C ASP A 297 -2.39 14.73 -3.26
N SER A 298 -2.49 14.21 -4.49
CA SER A 298 -3.78 13.98 -5.15
C SER A 298 -4.61 12.86 -4.52
N VAL A 299 -4.08 12.09 -3.57
CA VAL A 299 -4.85 11.11 -2.78
C VAL A 299 -5.63 11.82 -1.66
N MET A 300 -5.19 13.02 -1.26
CA MET A 300 -5.78 13.80 -0.16
C MET A 300 -7.08 14.52 -0.57
N ILE A 301 -8.11 13.74 -0.92
CA ILE A 301 -9.43 14.25 -1.33
C ILE A 301 -10.12 15.11 -0.27
N ASN A 302 -9.79 14.95 1.02
CA ASN A 302 -10.30 15.80 2.10
C ASN A 302 -9.91 17.27 1.90
N ALA A 303 -8.77 17.56 1.27
CA ALA A 303 -8.38 18.92 0.94
C ALA A 303 -9.35 19.54 -0.08
N VAL A 304 -9.73 18.80 -1.13
CA VAL A 304 -10.71 19.25 -2.12
C VAL A 304 -12.10 19.40 -1.52
N TYR A 305 -12.51 18.51 -0.63
CA TYR A 305 -13.81 18.64 0.05
C TYR A 305 -13.86 19.92 0.89
N ASN A 306 -12.82 20.21 1.68
CA ASN A 306 -12.73 21.46 2.44
C ASN A 306 -12.60 22.69 1.54
N ARG A 307 -11.96 22.56 0.36
CA ARG A 307 -11.92 23.61 -0.64
C ARG A 307 -13.31 23.96 -1.18
N ALA A 308 -14.13 22.95 -1.50
CA ALA A 308 -15.52 23.17 -1.88
C ALA A 308 -16.31 23.88 -0.77
N VAL A 309 -16.13 23.48 0.49
CA VAL A 309 -16.73 24.15 1.66
C VAL A 309 -16.30 25.62 1.75
N VAL A 310 -15.02 25.92 1.53
CA VAL A 310 -14.52 27.30 1.51
C VAL A 310 -15.19 28.09 0.40
N TYR A 311 -15.29 27.54 -0.81
CA TYR A 311 -15.97 28.21 -1.93
C TYR A 311 -17.44 28.50 -1.63
N VAL A 312 -18.17 27.56 -1.02
CA VAL A 312 -19.55 27.80 -0.55
C VAL A 312 -19.60 28.97 0.44
N ARG A 313 -18.69 29.02 1.42
CA ARG A 313 -18.62 30.13 2.40
C ARG A 313 -18.29 31.47 1.75
N GLN A 314 -17.52 31.46 0.67
CA GLN A 314 -17.23 32.65 -0.15
C GLN A 314 -18.39 33.03 -1.08
N GLY A 315 -19.46 32.22 -1.16
CA GLY A 315 -20.55 32.39 -2.12
C GLY A 315 -20.19 32.03 -3.56
N ASN A 316 -19.04 31.38 -3.78
CA ASN A 316 -18.59 30.96 -5.10
C ASN A 316 -19.08 29.54 -5.42
N MET A 317 -20.37 29.45 -5.74
CA MET A 317 -21.01 28.15 -5.94
C MET A 317 -20.47 27.38 -7.14
N ASP A 318 -20.18 28.08 -8.24
CA ASP A 318 -19.65 27.47 -9.46
C ASP A 318 -18.38 26.65 -9.19
N LYS A 319 -17.43 27.21 -8.42
CA LYS A 319 -16.20 26.50 -8.06
C LYS A 319 -16.41 25.37 -7.05
N ALA A 320 -17.33 25.53 -6.11
CA ALA A 320 -17.71 24.44 -5.20
C ALA A 320 -18.28 23.25 -6.00
N CYS A 321 -19.09 23.54 -7.02
CA CYS A 321 -19.67 22.56 -7.91
C CYS A 321 -18.63 21.83 -8.75
N GLU A 322 -17.61 22.52 -9.25
CA GLU A 322 -16.47 21.88 -9.93
C GLU A 322 -15.75 20.88 -9.00
N ASP A 323 -15.47 21.29 -7.76
CA ASP A 323 -14.81 20.43 -6.77
C ASP A 323 -15.65 19.22 -6.38
N TRP A 324 -16.97 19.39 -6.17
CA TRP A 324 -17.85 18.28 -5.88
C TRP A 324 -18.02 17.34 -7.08
N GLN A 325 -18.07 17.86 -8.29
CA GLN A 325 -18.09 17.05 -9.51
C GLN A 325 -16.82 16.19 -9.61
N HIS A 326 -15.66 16.80 -9.36
CA HIS A 326 -14.37 16.11 -9.36
C HIS A 326 -14.33 14.98 -8.30
N LEU A 327 -14.79 15.26 -7.08
CA LEU A 327 -14.88 14.24 -6.03
C LEU A 327 -15.89 13.13 -6.36
N ALA A 328 -17.02 13.48 -6.97
CA ALA A 328 -18.03 12.52 -7.41
C ALA A 328 -17.48 11.56 -8.47
N GLN A 329 -16.69 12.06 -9.42
CA GLN A 329 -15.99 11.24 -10.42
C GLN A 329 -14.99 10.27 -9.80
N ARG A 330 -14.46 10.61 -8.61
CA ARG A 330 -13.58 9.74 -7.80
C ARG A 330 -14.35 8.87 -6.81
N GLY A 331 -15.66 8.72 -7.01
CA GLY A 331 -16.50 7.81 -6.24
C GLY A 331 -16.81 8.29 -4.83
N GLN A 332 -16.72 9.59 -4.54
CA GLN A 332 -17.13 10.14 -3.24
C GLN A 332 -18.63 10.41 -3.23
N VAL A 333 -19.38 9.62 -2.45
CA VAL A 333 -20.85 9.66 -2.40
C VAL A 333 -21.37 10.99 -1.87
N PRO A 334 -20.89 11.54 -0.74
CA PRO A 334 -21.38 12.82 -0.23
C PRO A 334 -21.20 13.97 -1.23
N ALA A 335 -20.07 14.01 -1.94
CA ALA A 335 -19.81 15.04 -2.95
C ALA A 335 -20.71 14.87 -4.18
N ARG A 336 -20.97 13.63 -4.62
CA ARG A 336 -21.92 13.35 -5.70
C ARG A 336 -23.32 13.85 -5.35
N ASP A 337 -23.76 13.61 -4.13
CA ASP A 337 -25.10 13.99 -3.69
C ASP A 337 -25.21 15.52 -3.60
N ARG A 338 -24.22 16.20 -3.01
CA ARG A 338 -24.09 17.67 -3.04
C ARG A 338 -24.12 18.25 -4.45
N TRP A 339 -23.34 17.70 -5.36
CA TRP A 339 -23.32 18.16 -6.75
C TRP A 339 -24.67 17.98 -7.45
N ARG A 340 -25.45 16.95 -7.10
CA ARG A 340 -26.79 16.74 -7.68
C ARG A 340 -27.83 17.69 -7.11
N GLU A 341 -27.73 18.01 -5.83
CA GLU A 341 -28.68 18.86 -5.12
C GLU A 341 -28.44 20.34 -5.42
N ASP A 342 -27.18 20.75 -5.42
CA ASP A 342 -26.82 22.17 -5.30
C ASP A 342 -26.26 22.78 -6.60
N CYS A 343 -25.94 21.98 -7.62
CA CYS A 343 -25.19 22.41 -8.82
C CYS A 343 -25.85 22.10 -10.16
N ARG A 344 -26.98 21.41 -10.17
CA ARG A 344 -27.67 20.95 -11.38
C ARG A 344 -28.95 21.71 -11.65
#